data_AF-A0A0L0W0U8-F1
#
_entry.id   AF-A0A0L0W0U8-F1
#
_cell.length_a   1.000
_cell.length_b   1.000
_cell.length_c   1.000
_cell.angle_alpha   90.00
_cell.angle_beta   90.00
_cell.angle_gamma   90.00
#
_symmetry.space_group_name_H-M   'P 1'
#
loop_
_entity.id
_entity.type
_entity.pdbx_description
1 polymer ?
#
loop_
_entity_poly.entity_id
_entity_poly.type
_entity_poly.pdbx_seq_one_letter_code
_entity_poly.pdbx_strand_id
1 'polypeptide(L)'
;MNLLRARFITFALVSLIIGLHSGQVAARRVACDAHFAPLFDPTGNTVAKASCISKSNPHQDNKCVLGSCGYREPHSYTHWSNLQFQNCHHGEPNPNRDVVDVEQYFRYDTYVSAQDHTNKIWYDCDYSRAEENKKYLSCYDCP
;
A
#
# COMPACT_ATOMS: atom_id res chain seq x y z
N MET A 1 -50.13 25.06 18.56
CA MET A 1 -49.18 23.94 18.36
C MET A 1 -48.36 24.25 17.12
N ASN A 2 -47.02 24.32 17.15
CA ASN A 2 -46.12 24.03 15.99
C ASN A 2 -44.67 24.57 16.06
N LEU A 3 -44.28 25.39 17.06
CA LEU A 3 -42.89 25.87 17.12
C LEU A 3 -41.91 24.88 17.78
N LEU A 4 -42.36 24.15 18.80
CA LEU A 4 -41.49 23.20 19.53
C LEU A 4 -41.26 21.91 18.74
N ARG A 5 -42.28 21.34 18.06
CA ARG A 5 -42.13 20.14 17.23
C ARG A 5 -41.19 20.35 16.03
N ALA A 6 -41.25 21.52 15.39
CA ALA A 6 -40.38 21.83 14.26
C ALA A 6 -38.90 21.84 14.65
N ARG A 7 -38.55 22.42 15.81
CA ARG A 7 -37.16 22.48 16.31
C ARG A 7 -36.60 21.09 16.66
N PHE A 8 -37.39 20.24 17.28
CA PHE A 8 -36.96 18.86 17.59
C PHE A 8 -36.66 18.03 16.34
N ILE A 9 -37.45 18.20 15.27
CA ILE A 9 -37.21 17.52 13.99
C ILE A 9 -35.88 17.97 13.37
N THR A 10 -35.56 19.28 13.42
CA THR A 10 -34.30 19.81 12.87
C THR A 10 -33.07 19.28 13.63
N PHE A 11 -33.11 19.26 14.96
CA PHE A 11 -32.00 18.73 15.77
C PHE A 11 -31.78 17.23 15.58
N ALA A 12 -32.85 16.45 15.43
CA ALA A 12 -32.77 15.03 15.12
C ALA A 12 -32.15 14.79 13.73
N LEU A 13 -32.51 15.61 12.74
CA LEU A 13 -31.95 15.51 11.38
C LEU A 13 -30.45 15.83 11.35
N VAL A 14 -30.01 16.88 12.04
CA VAL A 14 -28.58 17.24 12.14
C VAL A 14 -27.79 16.15 12.84
N SER A 15 -28.33 15.57 13.92
CA SER A 15 -27.68 14.46 14.64
C SER A 15 -27.61 13.19 13.80
N LEU A 16 -28.62 12.90 12.98
CA LEU A 16 -28.64 11.78 12.04
C LEU A 16 -27.64 11.98 10.89
N ILE A 17 -27.53 13.20 10.35
CA ILE A 17 -26.56 13.53 9.30
C ILE A 17 -25.12 13.41 9.84
N ILE A 18 -24.87 13.94 11.05
CA ILE A 18 -23.56 13.79 11.71
C ILE A 18 -23.29 12.30 11.97
N GLY A 19 -24.27 11.54 12.46
CA GLY A 19 -24.19 10.09 12.68
C GLY A 19 -23.84 9.31 11.39
N LEU A 20 -24.51 9.61 10.28
CA LEU A 20 -24.24 8.99 8.98
C LEU A 20 -22.88 9.42 8.39
N HIS A 21 -22.41 10.65 8.65
CA HIS A 21 -21.07 11.11 8.24
C HIS A 21 -19.95 10.65 9.17
N SER A 22 -20.26 10.27 10.41
CA SER A 22 -19.28 9.73 11.36
C SER A 22 -18.88 8.27 11.09
N GLY A 23 -19.37 7.69 9.98
CA GLY A 23 -18.69 6.58 9.31
C GLY A 23 -17.37 7.01 8.67
N GLN A 24 -16.60 7.89 9.33
CA GLN A 24 -15.19 8.10 8.99
C GLN A 24 -14.54 6.73 9.10
N VAL A 25 -14.23 6.16 7.94
CA VAL A 25 -13.57 4.88 7.83
C VAL A 25 -12.25 5.04 8.59
N ALA A 26 -12.18 4.42 9.76
CA ALA A 26 -11.02 4.56 10.62
C ALA A 26 -9.81 4.09 9.82
N ALA A 27 -8.86 5.00 9.60
CA ALA A 27 -7.60 4.69 8.94
C ALA A 27 -6.97 3.49 9.62
N ARG A 28 -6.76 2.41 8.87
CA ARG A 28 -6.24 1.16 9.40
C ARG A 28 -4.91 0.80 8.76
N ARG A 29 -4.14 0.01 9.50
CA ARG A 29 -2.93 -0.62 9.00
C ARG A 29 -3.28 -1.79 8.06
N VAL A 30 -2.64 -1.82 6.90
CA VAL A 30 -2.68 -2.95 5.96
C VAL A 30 -1.25 -3.42 5.71
N ALA A 31 -1.03 -4.73 5.86
CA ALA A 31 0.18 -5.37 5.36
C ALA A 31 0.05 -5.53 3.84
N CYS A 32 0.93 -4.91 3.07
CA CYS A 32 0.97 -5.06 1.61
C CYS A 32 1.81 -6.30 1.24
N ASP A 33 1.52 -7.42 1.91
CA ASP A 33 2.30 -8.66 1.84
C ASP A 33 1.93 -9.55 0.65
N ALA A 34 0.91 -9.17 -0.14
CA ALA A 34 0.63 -9.74 -1.46
C ALA A 34 1.06 -8.80 -2.60
N HIS A 35 0.72 -7.52 -2.53
CA HIS A 35 1.05 -6.54 -3.58
C HIS A 35 1.14 -5.12 -3.01
N PHE A 36 2.04 -4.31 -3.60
CA PHE A 36 2.12 -2.88 -3.40
C PHE A 36 2.46 -2.18 -4.72
N ALA A 37 1.82 -1.04 -5.00
CA ALA A 37 2.22 -0.13 -6.06
C ALA A 37 1.83 1.32 -5.74
N PRO A 38 2.68 2.34 -5.98
CA PRO A 38 2.23 3.71 -6.06
C PRO A 38 1.25 3.87 -7.23
N LEU A 39 0.22 4.68 -7.02
CA LEU A 39 -0.74 5.01 -8.07
C LEU A 39 -0.31 6.27 -8.80
N PHE A 40 -0.51 6.28 -10.12
CA PHE A 40 -0.16 7.39 -10.99
C PHE A 40 -1.41 7.96 -11.67
N ASP A 41 -1.38 9.25 -11.99
CA ASP A 41 -2.36 9.90 -12.86
C ASP A 41 -2.11 9.52 -14.33
N PRO A 42 -3.00 9.89 -15.27
CA PRO A 42 -2.82 9.60 -16.69
C PRO A 42 -1.57 10.21 -17.32
N THR A 43 -0.94 11.19 -16.66
CA THR A 43 0.31 11.82 -17.10
C THR A 43 1.55 11.17 -16.49
N GLY A 44 1.38 10.14 -15.65
CA GLY A 44 2.45 9.40 -15.01
C GLY A 44 2.95 10.01 -13.69
N ASN A 45 2.26 11.00 -13.12
CA ASN A 45 2.63 11.56 -11.82
C ASN A 45 1.96 10.81 -10.67
N THR A 46 2.68 10.62 -9.57
CA THR A 46 2.16 9.93 -8.39
C THR A 46 1.01 10.69 -7.73
N VAL A 47 -0.16 10.06 -7.56
CA VAL A 47 -1.37 10.70 -6.99
C VAL A 47 -1.45 10.63 -5.45
N ALA A 48 -0.31 10.54 -4.77
CA ALA A 48 -0.19 10.38 -3.31
C ALA A 48 -0.99 9.19 -2.72
N LYS A 49 -1.35 8.22 -3.56
CA LYS A 49 -2.05 6.98 -3.18
C LYS A 49 -1.26 5.76 -3.59
N ALA A 50 -1.50 4.65 -2.91
CA ALA A 50 -0.92 3.36 -3.22
C ALA A 50 -2.02 2.30 -3.30
N SER A 51 -1.84 1.33 -4.19
CA SER A 51 -2.45 0.02 -4.09
C SER A 51 -1.73 -0.79 -3.02
N CYS A 52 -2.48 -1.49 -2.18
CA CYS A 52 -1.96 -2.34 -1.13
C CYS A 52 -2.89 -3.52 -0.90
N ILE A 53 -2.40 -4.73 -1.20
CA ILE A 53 -3.17 -5.98 -1.06
C ILE A 53 -2.46 -6.85 -0.02
N SER A 54 -3.25 -7.41 0.91
CA SER A 54 -2.75 -8.38 1.88
C SER A 54 -3.02 -9.81 1.42
N LYS A 55 -2.11 -10.75 1.74
CA LYS A 55 -2.34 -12.19 1.57
C LYS A 55 -3.57 -12.68 2.35
N SER A 56 -3.91 -12.03 3.46
CA SER A 56 -5.09 -12.37 4.27
C SER A 56 -6.42 -12.01 3.60
N ASN A 57 -6.41 -11.07 2.65
CA ASN A 57 -7.58 -10.69 1.86
C ASN A 57 -7.15 -10.28 0.44
N PRO A 58 -6.82 -11.25 -0.43
CA PRO A 58 -6.19 -11.00 -1.73
C PRO A 58 -7.12 -10.32 -2.74
N HIS A 59 -8.43 -10.27 -2.47
CA HIS A 59 -9.42 -9.64 -3.35
C HIS A 59 -9.68 -8.17 -3.00
N GLN A 60 -9.09 -7.67 -1.92
CA GLN A 60 -9.27 -6.28 -1.48
C GLN A 60 -8.02 -5.46 -1.77
N ASP A 61 -8.11 -4.61 -2.81
CA ASP A 61 -7.12 -3.58 -3.08
C ASP A 61 -7.43 -2.30 -2.30
N ASN A 62 -6.55 -1.98 -1.34
CA ASN A 62 -6.71 -0.85 -0.45
C ASN A 62 -6.02 0.38 -1.04
N LYS A 63 -6.78 1.45 -1.26
CA LYS A 63 -6.27 2.74 -1.73
C LYS A 63 -5.69 3.55 -0.58
N CYS A 64 -4.49 3.17 -0.14
CA CYS A 64 -3.82 3.79 1.00
C CYS A 64 -3.17 5.12 0.64
N VAL A 65 -2.92 5.99 1.63
CA VAL A 65 -2.06 7.18 1.46
C VAL A 65 -0.61 6.72 1.30
N LEU A 66 0.01 7.09 0.18
CA LEU A 66 1.33 6.59 -0.20
C LEU A 66 2.42 6.96 0.82
N GLY A 67 2.41 8.18 1.35
CA GLY A 67 3.36 8.62 2.37
C GLY A 67 3.24 7.88 3.71
N SER A 68 2.14 7.13 3.92
CA SER A 68 1.98 6.26 5.08
C SER A 68 2.63 4.89 4.89
N CYS A 69 3.13 4.57 3.69
CA CYS A 69 3.63 3.24 3.37
C CYS A 69 5.13 3.12 3.60
N GLY A 70 5.52 2.08 4.34
CA GLY A 70 6.91 1.80 4.66
C GLY A 70 7.09 0.48 5.39
N TYR A 71 8.34 0.04 5.49
CA TYR A 71 8.74 -1.06 6.34
C TYR A 71 9.23 -0.50 7.69
N ARG A 72 8.72 -1.03 8.80
CA ARG A 72 9.12 -0.63 10.16
C ARG A 72 9.80 -1.80 10.86
N GLU A 73 10.99 -1.54 11.37
CA GLU A 73 11.63 -2.36 12.40
C GLU A 73 11.54 -1.61 13.74
N PRO A 74 11.85 -2.25 14.89
CA PRO A 74 11.74 -1.60 16.20
C PRO A 74 12.47 -0.24 16.32
N HIS A 75 13.56 -0.05 15.56
CA HIS A 75 14.40 1.15 15.62
C HIS A 75 14.65 1.81 14.26
N SER A 76 13.98 1.36 13.19
CA SER A 76 14.22 1.86 11.84
C SER A 76 12.92 1.98 11.04
N TYR A 77 12.92 2.90 10.06
CA TYR A 77 11.84 3.07 9.10
C TYR A 77 12.41 3.20 7.70
N THR A 78 12.02 2.29 6.82
CA THR A 78 12.29 2.38 5.38
C THR A 78 11.02 2.88 4.71
N HIS A 79 11.07 4.12 4.21
CA HIS A 79 10.01 4.67 3.39
C HIS A 79 9.84 3.86 2.10
N TRP A 80 8.63 3.77 1.54
CA TRP A 80 8.34 2.95 0.36
C TRP A 80 9.32 3.18 -0.81
N SER A 81 9.69 4.45 -1.06
CA SER A 81 10.59 4.84 -2.16
C SER A 81 12.04 4.36 -2.00
N ASN A 82 12.38 3.87 -0.81
CA ASN A 82 13.72 3.42 -0.46
C ASN A 82 13.75 1.90 -0.23
N LEU A 83 12.66 1.19 -0.53
CA LEU A 83 12.64 -0.26 -0.46
C LEU A 83 13.55 -0.83 -1.55
N GLN A 84 14.43 -1.73 -1.16
CA GLN A 84 15.34 -2.42 -2.06
C GLN A 84 15.24 -3.93 -1.86
N PHE A 85 15.36 -4.65 -2.96
CA PHE A 85 15.59 -6.10 -2.97
C PHE A 85 16.95 -6.42 -3.56
N GLN A 86 17.50 -7.57 -3.22
CA GLN A 86 18.88 -7.94 -3.53
C GLN A 86 18.96 -9.24 -4.33
N ASN A 87 20.03 -9.36 -5.11
CA ASN A 87 20.40 -10.59 -5.84
C ASN A 87 19.27 -11.14 -6.72
N CYS A 88 18.52 -10.24 -7.35
CA CYS A 88 17.35 -10.57 -8.18
C CYS A 88 17.77 -10.98 -9.59
N HIS A 89 16.85 -11.56 -10.37
CA HIS A 89 17.11 -12.02 -11.73
C HIS A 89 15.90 -11.79 -12.64
N HIS A 90 16.12 -11.69 -13.96
CA HIS A 90 15.05 -11.44 -14.94
C HIS A 90 14.81 -12.68 -15.82
N GLY A 91 14.55 -13.84 -15.22
CA GLY A 91 14.49 -15.12 -15.95
C GLY A 91 15.83 -15.56 -16.57
N GLU A 92 15.95 -16.83 -16.93
CA GLU A 92 17.10 -17.32 -17.71
C GLU A 92 17.04 -16.74 -19.14
N PRO A 93 18.16 -16.28 -19.73
CA PRO A 93 19.53 -16.23 -19.21
C PRO A 93 19.93 -14.83 -18.69
N ASN A 94 18.97 -14.00 -18.29
CA ASN A 94 19.19 -12.57 -18.12
C ASN A 94 20.07 -12.26 -16.89
N PRO A 95 20.85 -11.16 -16.97
CA PRO A 95 21.79 -10.81 -15.93
C PRO A 95 21.08 -10.58 -14.60
N ASN A 96 21.68 -11.11 -13.55
CA ASN A 96 21.30 -10.80 -12.18
C ASN A 96 21.39 -9.29 -11.95
N ARG A 97 20.53 -8.80 -11.06
CA ARG A 97 20.55 -7.43 -10.58
C ARG A 97 20.81 -7.46 -9.09
N ASP A 98 21.98 -6.97 -8.70
CA ASP A 98 22.44 -7.00 -7.31
C ASP A 98 21.48 -6.23 -6.40
N VAL A 99 20.93 -5.11 -6.88
CA VAL A 99 19.95 -4.29 -6.17
C VAL A 99 18.84 -3.84 -7.11
N VAL A 100 17.60 -4.10 -6.72
CA VAL A 100 16.38 -3.58 -7.35
C VAL A 100 15.83 -2.48 -6.46
N ASP A 101 15.82 -1.24 -6.95
CA ASP A 101 15.14 -0.11 -6.30
C ASP A 101 13.65 -0.23 -6.58
N VAL A 102 12.85 -0.58 -5.58
CA VAL A 102 11.49 -1.08 -5.80
C VAL A 102 10.51 0.06 -6.09
N GLU A 103 9.85 -0.01 -7.25
CA GLU A 103 8.68 0.82 -7.55
C GLU A 103 7.39 0.14 -7.12
N GLN A 104 7.21 -1.12 -7.53
CA GLN A 104 6.06 -1.94 -7.18
C GLN A 104 6.45 -3.41 -7.13
N TYR A 105 5.64 -4.24 -6.47
CA TYR A 105 5.91 -5.66 -6.38
C TYR A 105 4.68 -6.54 -6.23
N PHE A 106 4.82 -7.81 -6.60
CA PHE A 106 3.92 -8.91 -6.29
C PHE A 106 4.69 -10.00 -5.54
N ARG A 107 4.11 -10.50 -4.44
CA ARG A 107 4.75 -11.51 -3.59
C ARG A 107 4.13 -12.89 -3.81
N TYR A 108 4.99 -13.86 -4.05
CA TYR A 108 4.64 -15.26 -4.19
C TYR A 108 5.10 -16.05 -2.95
N ASP A 109 5.15 -17.37 -3.04
CA ASP A 109 5.52 -18.22 -1.91
C ASP A 109 7.03 -18.25 -1.68
N THR A 110 7.83 -18.25 -2.76
CA THR A 110 9.29 -18.40 -2.69
C THR A 110 10.06 -17.17 -3.14
N TYR A 111 9.41 -16.20 -3.78
CA TYR A 111 10.06 -15.01 -4.34
C TYR A 111 9.11 -13.80 -4.37
N VAL A 112 9.68 -12.62 -4.56
CA VAL A 112 8.95 -11.40 -4.90
C VAL A 112 9.32 -10.98 -6.31
N SER A 113 8.33 -10.73 -7.16
CA SER A 113 8.55 -10.10 -8.44
C SER A 113 8.42 -8.59 -8.24
N ALA A 114 9.47 -7.84 -8.53
CA ALA A 114 9.56 -6.41 -8.27
C ALA A 114 9.96 -5.64 -9.52
N GLN A 115 9.25 -4.55 -9.79
CA GLN A 115 9.64 -3.61 -10.83
C GLN A 115 10.70 -2.64 -10.30
N ASP A 116 11.82 -2.56 -11.00
CA ASP A 116 12.86 -1.58 -10.71
C ASP A 116 12.40 -0.17 -11.15
N HIS A 117 12.50 0.79 -10.25
CA HIS A 117 12.10 2.18 -10.47
C HIS A 117 12.83 2.80 -11.67
N THR A 118 14.12 2.50 -11.83
CA THR A 118 14.99 3.18 -12.80
C THR A 118 14.74 2.67 -14.22
N ASN A 119 14.80 1.36 -14.42
CA ASN A 119 14.70 0.77 -15.76
C ASN A 119 13.30 0.23 -16.11
N LYS A 120 12.38 0.20 -15.13
CA LYS A 120 11.00 -0.29 -15.26
C LYS A 120 10.88 -1.79 -15.59
N ILE A 121 11.97 -2.55 -15.48
CA ILE A 121 12.01 -4.00 -15.71
C ILE A 121 11.60 -4.73 -14.43
N TRP A 122 10.87 -5.84 -14.60
CA TRP A 122 10.50 -6.74 -13.51
C TRP A 122 11.60 -7.74 -13.24
N TYR A 123 11.99 -7.90 -11.98
CA TYR A 123 12.94 -8.91 -11.54
C TYR A 123 12.32 -9.79 -10.48
N ASP A 124 12.61 -11.08 -10.54
CA ASP A 124 12.26 -12.02 -9.49
C ASP A 124 13.41 -12.07 -8.47
N CYS A 125 13.06 -11.87 -7.21
CA CYS A 125 13.98 -11.83 -6.08
C CYS A 125 13.61 -12.95 -5.11
N ASP A 126 14.34 -14.06 -5.20
CA ASP A 126 14.14 -15.23 -4.33
C ASP A 126 14.34 -14.89 -2.85
N TYR A 127 13.46 -15.38 -1.98
CA TYR A 127 13.57 -15.17 -0.52
C TYR A 127 14.77 -15.88 0.11
N SER A 128 15.33 -16.88 -0.57
CA SER A 128 16.51 -17.61 -0.12
C SER A 128 17.82 -16.85 -0.40
N ARG A 129 17.82 -15.85 -1.28
CA ARG A 129 19.03 -15.14 -1.72
C ARG A 129 19.40 -13.93 -0.85
N ALA A 130 18.45 -13.36 -0.13
CA ALA A 130 18.66 -12.24 0.79
C ALA A 130 17.47 -12.08 1.76
N GLU A 131 17.73 -11.64 2.99
CA GLU A 131 16.66 -11.33 3.97
C GLU A 131 15.83 -10.12 3.54
N GLU A 132 16.44 -9.18 2.80
CA GLU A 132 15.77 -8.01 2.22
C GLU A 132 14.59 -8.41 1.34
N ASN A 133 14.69 -9.53 0.60
CA ASN A 133 13.63 -10.00 -0.30
C ASN A 133 12.37 -10.45 0.46
N LYS A 134 12.49 -10.74 1.75
CA LYS A 134 11.37 -11.08 2.63
C LYS A 134 10.62 -9.85 3.15
N LYS A 135 11.21 -8.65 3.06
CA LYS A 135 10.58 -7.40 3.53
C LYS A 135 9.38 -7.05 2.66
N TYR A 136 8.35 -6.53 3.30
CA TYR A 136 7.14 -6.02 2.66
C TYR A 136 6.66 -4.77 3.37
N LEU A 137 6.00 -3.88 2.65
CA LEU A 137 5.51 -2.62 3.22
C LEU A 137 4.23 -2.84 4.03
N SER A 138 4.06 -2.01 5.05
CA SER A 138 2.75 -1.76 5.65
C SER A 138 2.35 -0.32 5.38
N CYS A 139 1.10 -0.08 5.02
CA CYS A 139 0.51 1.25 4.96
C CYS A 139 -0.38 1.47 6.18
N TYR A 140 -0.32 2.65 6.80
CA TYR A 140 -1.04 2.94 8.06
C TYR A 140 -2.30 3.76 7.87
N ASP A 141 -2.48 4.37 6.70
CA ASP A 141 -3.64 5.18 6.37
C ASP A 141 -4.35 4.62 5.13
N CYS A 142 -5.13 3.57 5.38
CA CYS A 142 -5.95 2.87 4.39
C CYS A 142 -7.42 2.91 4.81
N PRO A 143 -8.35 3.06 3.85
CA PRO A 143 -9.78 2.84 4.09
C PRO A 143 -10.10 1.36 4.34
#